data_AF-A0A0F8ZL67-F1
#
_entry.id   AF-A0A0F8ZL67-F1
#
_cell.length_a   1.000
_cell.length_b   1.000
_cell.length_c   1.000
_cell.angle_alpha   90.00
_cell.angle_beta   90.00
_cell.angle_gamma   90.00
#
_symmetry.space_group_name_H-M   'P 1'
#
loop_
_entity.id
_entity.type
_entity.pdbx_description
1 polymer ?
#
loop_
_entity_poly.entity_id
_entity_poly.type
_entity_poly.pdbx_seq_one_letter_code
_entity_poly.pdbx_strand_id
1 'polypeptide(L)'
;LSFDLPYIIDRLNINGLSSSALTRNFGDASFVNQNGQSIMNIQGRALFDVFLEVLKDQTLYGISSRGLKEVAKWFNVEKKLHQDPRYKDYKIILEYLGNMRALIGTSRLKKYVESDVLITRALSEFYFKNIATFSEMLKVPISLMTKRTANLIGTIRYARDLRKMKIISDAPNFKRFPDVFGEIVYDEKRQRNRFEGGTGMQGALVGLYKAGKSLPLFSELKEQFDNIWKLDFAGMYPSIQRTFKLSPETTKIIAVIPKGKKRILTYKKYSDYALLGIPDRKMGYVIIKIINEEGFLPRMLTEMHYERLKIKKQLKDPKTLEHDREALESLSWTIKVQQNMNYGINGSGYFRYGDIAVTIA
;
A
#
# COMPACT_ATOMS: atom_id res chain seq x y z
N LEU A 1 3.64 -15.79 -4.78
CA LEU A 1 4.53 -16.72 -5.50
C LEU A 1 4.44 -18.12 -4.89
N SER A 2 3.36 -18.45 -4.18
CA SER A 2 3.32 -19.58 -3.25
C SER A 2 2.84 -20.89 -3.86
N PHE A 3 2.35 -20.90 -5.10
CA PHE A 3 1.77 -22.10 -5.72
C PHE A 3 2.34 -22.42 -7.10
N ASP A 4 2.06 -21.60 -8.13
CA ASP A 4 2.31 -21.99 -9.53
C ASP A 4 3.76 -22.35 -9.84
N LEU A 5 4.67 -21.39 -9.65
CA LEU A 5 6.07 -21.60 -9.96
C LEU A 5 6.75 -22.62 -9.02
N PRO A 6 6.47 -22.65 -7.70
CA PRO A 6 6.99 -23.71 -6.85
C PRO A 6 6.58 -25.09 -7.33
N TYR A 7 5.30 -25.27 -7.64
CA TYR A 7 4.76 -26.51 -8.16
C TYR A 7 5.42 -26.90 -9.49
N ILE A 8 5.61 -25.95 -10.41
CA ILE A 8 6.32 -26.21 -11.68
C ILE A 8 7.74 -26.71 -11.43
N ILE A 9 8.51 -26.04 -10.56
CA ILE A 9 9.90 -26.43 -10.26
C ILE A 9 9.96 -27.81 -9.61
N ASP A 10 9.09 -28.10 -8.64
CA ASP A 10 9.02 -29.41 -8.00
C ASP A 10 8.68 -30.51 -9.01
N ARG A 11 7.77 -30.23 -9.95
CA ARG A 11 7.43 -31.18 -11.03
C ARG A 11 8.58 -31.38 -12.01
N LEU A 12 9.35 -30.36 -12.34
CA LEU A 12 10.56 -30.51 -13.17
C LEU A 12 11.56 -31.43 -12.47
N ASN A 13 11.84 -31.18 -11.19
CA ASN A 13 12.76 -31.98 -10.38
C ASN A 13 12.34 -33.46 -10.29
N ILE A 14 11.06 -33.74 -10.02
CA ILE A 14 10.52 -35.11 -9.96
C ILE A 14 10.71 -35.87 -11.28
N ASN A 15 10.69 -35.16 -12.41
CA ASN A 15 10.82 -35.76 -13.73
C ASN A 15 12.25 -35.66 -14.30
N GLY A 16 13.24 -35.27 -13.50
CA GLY A 16 14.63 -35.13 -13.93
C GLY A 16 14.85 -34.04 -15.00
N LEU A 17 13.96 -33.05 -15.08
CA LEU A 17 14.04 -31.94 -16.03
C LEU A 17 14.73 -30.73 -15.38
N SER A 18 15.62 -30.07 -16.13
CA SER A 18 16.30 -28.86 -15.66
C SER A 18 15.39 -27.64 -15.66
N SER A 19 15.55 -26.79 -14.64
CA SER A 19 14.86 -25.49 -14.53
C SER A 19 15.58 -24.35 -15.28
N SER A 20 16.74 -24.62 -15.87
CA SER A 20 17.60 -23.63 -16.57
C SER A 20 16.88 -22.83 -17.66
N ALA A 21 15.92 -23.44 -18.35
CA ALA A 21 15.10 -22.75 -19.36
C ALA A 21 14.24 -21.62 -18.78
N LEU A 22 13.96 -21.64 -17.48
CA LEU A 22 13.23 -20.58 -16.79
C LEU A 22 14.11 -19.35 -16.57
N THR A 23 15.43 -19.48 -16.44
CA THR A 23 16.34 -18.35 -16.21
C THR A 23 16.81 -17.74 -17.55
N ARG A 24 17.52 -16.61 -17.51
CA ARG A 24 18.17 -16.03 -18.71
C ARG A 24 19.65 -16.36 -18.82
N ASN A 25 20.27 -16.83 -17.74
CA ASN A 25 21.70 -17.14 -17.68
C ASN A 25 21.96 -18.65 -17.66
N PHE A 26 20.95 -19.47 -17.96
CA PHE A 26 21.02 -20.93 -17.98
C PHE A 26 21.42 -21.59 -16.64
N GLY A 27 21.40 -20.84 -15.53
CA GLY A 27 21.47 -21.40 -14.18
C GLY A 27 20.11 -21.92 -13.72
N ASP A 28 20.06 -22.72 -12.65
CA ASP A 28 18.80 -23.21 -12.10
C ASP A 28 18.01 -22.13 -11.34
N ALA A 29 16.68 -22.23 -11.42
CA ALA A 29 15.79 -21.47 -10.58
C ALA A 29 15.98 -21.92 -9.12
N SER A 30 16.12 -20.96 -8.21
CA SER A 30 16.38 -21.26 -6.80
C SER A 30 15.32 -20.65 -5.88
N PHE A 31 15.10 -21.30 -4.75
CA PHE A 31 14.40 -20.70 -3.62
C PHE A 31 15.45 -20.16 -2.66
N VAL A 32 15.49 -18.85 -2.50
CA VAL A 32 16.31 -18.21 -1.49
C VAL A 32 15.46 -18.09 -0.24
N ASN A 33 15.78 -18.87 0.79
CA ASN A 33 15.16 -18.71 2.10
C ASN A 33 15.75 -17.47 2.78
N GLN A 34 14.99 -16.37 2.85
CA GLN A 34 15.32 -15.25 3.71
C GLN A 34 14.34 -15.26 4.88
N ASN A 35 14.83 -15.51 6.10
CA ASN A 35 14.05 -15.46 7.34
C ASN A 35 12.80 -16.37 7.37
N GLY A 36 12.87 -17.58 6.80
CA GLY A 36 11.74 -18.51 6.72
C GLY A 36 10.82 -18.29 5.51
N GLN A 37 11.12 -17.32 4.64
CA GLN A 37 10.39 -17.08 3.40
C GLN A 37 11.19 -17.59 2.21
N SER A 38 10.71 -18.67 1.56
CA SER A 38 11.23 -19.13 0.28
C SER A 38 10.90 -18.11 -0.82
N ILE A 39 11.85 -17.23 -1.12
CA ILE A 39 11.75 -16.26 -2.21
C ILE A 39 12.25 -16.92 -3.48
N MET A 40 11.37 -17.02 -4.46
CA MET A 40 11.78 -17.48 -5.77
C MET A 40 12.74 -16.51 -6.46
N ASN A 41 13.83 -17.06 -6.96
CA ASN A 41 14.84 -16.36 -7.72
C ASN A 41 15.01 -17.01 -9.10
N ILE A 42 14.51 -16.32 -10.13
CA ILE A 42 14.70 -16.68 -11.53
C ILE A 42 15.63 -15.62 -12.12
N GLN A 43 16.89 -15.97 -12.28
CA GLN A 43 17.94 -15.02 -12.64
C GLN A 43 17.70 -14.41 -14.04
N GLY A 44 17.90 -13.09 -14.12
CA GLY A 44 17.66 -12.30 -15.33
C GLY A 44 16.19 -12.05 -15.68
N ARG A 45 15.23 -12.43 -14.81
CA ARG A 45 13.81 -12.11 -14.98
C ARG A 45 13.24 -11.41 -13.75
N ALA A 46 12.47 -10.35 -13.97
CA ALA A 46 11.67 -9.75 -12.92
C ALA A 46 10.38 -10.57 -12.75
N LEU A 47 10.20 -11.16 -11.58
CA LEU A 47 8.96 -11.87 -11.25
C LEU A 47 7.96 -10.88 -10.71
N PHE A 48 6.80 -10.82 -11.36
CA PHE A 48 5.67 -9.99 -10.96
C PHE A 48 4.48 -10.88 -10.65
N ASP A 49 4.11 -10.92 -9.38
CA ASP A 49 2.92 -11.63 -8.92
C ASP A 49 1.80 -10.64 -8.67
N VAL A 50 0.79 -10.68 -9.54
CA VAL A 50 -0.39 -9.81 -9.49
C VAL A 50 -1.09 -9.90 -8.14
N PHE A 51 -1.13 -11.09 -7.52
CA PHE A 51 -1.82 -11.29 -6.25
C PHE A 51 -1.17 -10.47 -5.13
N LEU A 52 0.15 -10.28 -5.14
CA LEU A 52 0.83 -9.46 -4.14
C LEU A 52 0.43 -7.98 -4.22
N GLU A 53 0.08 -7.48 -5.41
CA GLU A 53 -0.42 -6.11 -5.58
C GLU A 53 -1.90 -6.01 -5.26
N VAL A 54 -2.70 -7.00 -5.61
CA VAL A 54 -4.10 -7.13 -5.17
C VAL A 54 -4.22 -7.09 -3.64
N LEU A 55 -3.29 -7.73 -2.91
CA LEU A 55 -3.25 -7.66 -1.44
C LEU A 55 -2.94 -6.25 -0.88
N LYS A 56 -2.25 -5.42 -1.66
CA LYS A 56 -1.90 -4.04 -1.28
C LYS A 56 -2.96 -3.02 -1.73
N ASP A 57 -3.81 -3.39 -2.68
CA ASP A 57 -4.83 -2.51 -3.24
C ASP A 57 -5.95 -2.24 -2.24
N GLN A 58 -6.07 -0.98 -1.84
CA GLN A 58 -7.10 -0.50 -0.90
C GLN A 58 -8.40 -0.13 -1.60
N THR A 59 -8.42 -0.07 -2.94
CA THR A 59 -9.63 0.24 -3.72
C THR A 59 -10.60 -0.94 -3.79
N LEU A 60 -10.13 -2.16 -3.49
CA LEU A 60 -10.91 -3.39 -3.44
C LEU A 60 -11.78 -3.50 -2.17
N TYR A 61 -12.34 -2.39 -1.70
CA TYR A 61 -13.24 -2.41 -0.55
C TYR A 61 -14.62 -2.96 -0.96
N GLY A 62 -15.16 -3.89 -0.17
CA GLY A 62 -16.49 -4.45 -0.41
C GLY A 62 -16.55 -5.68 -1.32
N ILE A 63 -15.42 -6.19 -1.83
CA ILE A 63 -15.40 -7.49 -2.53
C ILE A 63 -15.36 -8.66 -1.55
N SER A 64 -16.00 -9.76 -1.94
CA SER A 64 -16.15 -10.98 -1.14
C SER A 64 -14.81 -11.67 -0.87
N SER A 65 -13.93 -11.69 -1.89
CA SER A 65 -12.61 -12.28 -1.81
C SER A 65 -11.65 -11.57 -2.74
N ARG A 66 -10.34 -11.70 -2.47
CA ARG A 66 -9.27 -11.19 -3.34
C ARG A 66 -8.79 -12.24 -4.35
N GLY A 67 -9.63 -13.24 -4.64
CA GLY A 67 -9.34 -14.27 -5.64
C GLY A 67 -9.41 -13.72 -7.06
N LEU A 68 -8.72 -14.38 -8.00
CA LEU A 68 -8.55 -13.93 -9.39
C LEU A 68 -9.88 -13.51 -10.04
N LYS A 69 -10.92 -14.35 -9.93
CA LYS A 69 -12.21 -14.13 -10.58
C LYS A 69 -12.99 -12.94 -10.00
N GLU A 70 -12.97 -12.78 -8.68
CA GLU A 70 -13.69 -11.67 -8.01
C GLU A 70 -13.02 -10.33 -8.30
N VAL A 71 -11.69 -10.29 -8.33
CA VAL A 71 -10.93 -9.11 -8.74
C VAL A 71 -11.17 -8.79 -10.21
N ALA A 72 -11.25 -9.81 -11.07
CA ALA A 72 -11.57 -9.63 -12.49
C ALA A 72 -12.96 -9.03 -12.72
N LYS A 73 -13.97 -9.49 -11.96
CA LYS A 73 -15.33 -8.90 -11.96
C LYS A 73 -15.29 -7.44 -11.51
N TRP A 74 -14.58 -7.16 -10.42
CA TRP A 74 -14.45 -5.80 -9.88
C TRP A 74 -13.89 -4.81 -10.92
N PHE A 75 -12.84 -5.20 -11.64
CA PHE A 75 -12.24 -4.36 -12.69
C PHE A 75 -12.92 -4.45 -14.05
N ASN A 76 -14.00 -5.23 -14.16
CA ASN A 76 -14.71 -5.51 -15.40
C ASN A 76 -13.77 -5.95 -16.54
N VAL A 77 -12.89 -6.91 -16.22
CA VAL A 77 -11.81 -7.38 -17.11
C VAL A 77 -12.35 -7.93 -18.43
N GLU A 78 -13.48 -8.65 -18.39
CA GLU A 78 -14.12 -9.18 -19.59
C GLU A 78 -14.43 -8.08 -20.60
N LYS A 79 -15.12 -7.02 -20.15
CA LYS A 79 -15.44 -5.88 -21.01
C LYS A 79 -14.18 -5.23 -21.59
N LYS A 80 -13.12 -5.10 -20.80
CA LYS A 80 -11.84 -4.52 -21.25
C LYS A 80 -11.15 -5.39 -22.30
N LEU A 81 -11.14 -6.71 -22.10
CA LEU A 81 -10.57 -7.64 -23.06
C LEU A 81 -11.37 -7.62 -24.37
N HIS A 82 -12.69 -7.59 -24.32
CA HIS A 82 -13.54 -7.56 -25.53
C HIS A 82 -13.48 -6.24 -26.32
N GLN A 83 -12.92 -5.18 -25.74
CA GLN A 83 -12.61 -3.94 -26.49
C GLN A 83 -11.41 -4.12 -27.43
N ASP A 84 -10.54 -5.09 -27.16
CA ASP A 84 -9.43 -5.45 -28.04
C ASP A 84 -9.90 -6.46 -29.11
N PRO A 85 -9.79 -6.12 -30.41
CA PRO A 85 -10.19 -7.03 -31.50
C PRO A 85 -9.55 -8.42 -31.41
N ARG A 86 -8.37 -8.54 -30.80
CA ARG A 86 -7.65 -9.83 -30.63
C ARG A 86 -8.33 -10.78 -29.66
N TYR A 87 -9.13 -10.25 -28.72
CA TYR A 87 -9.74 -11.02 -27.64
C TYR A 87 -11.27 -10.99 -27.65
N LYS A 88 -11.89 -10.28 -28.60
CA LYS A 88 -13.35 -10.09 -28.70
C LYS A 88 -14.15 -11.40 -28.64
N ASP A 89 -13.66 -12.45 -29.28
CA ASP A 89 -14.39 -13.74 -29.37
C ASP A 89 -14.01 -14.74 -28.26
N TYR A 90 -13.11 -14.36 -27.35
CA TYR A 90 -12.74 -15.23 -26.24
C TYR A 90 -13.81 -15.23 -25.15
N LYS A 91 -14.25 -16.43 -24.76
CA LYS A 91 -15.12 -16.62 -23.61
C LYS A 91 -14.32 -16.46 -22.31
N ILE A 92 -14.53 -15.36 -21.61
CA ILE A 92 -13.95 -15.13 -20.28
C ILE A 92 -14.85 -15.81 -19.25
N ILE A 93 -14.27 -16.72 -18.46
CA ILE A 93 -15.00 -17.48 -17.43
C ILE A 93 -14.71 -16.82 -16.09
N LEU A 94 -15.74 -16.29 -15.42
CA LEU A 94 -15.61 -15.58 -14.14
C LEU A 94 -16.11 -16.38 -12.95
N GLU A 95 -16.51 -17.64 -13.18
CA GLU A 95 -16.87 -18.60 -12.16
C GLU A 95 -15.72 -19.58 -11.90
N TYR A 96 -15.66 -20.14 -10.69
CA TYR A 96 -14.75 -21.23 -10.39
C TYR A 96 -15.31 -22.56 -10.92
N LEU A 97 -14.46 -23.40 -11.51
CA LEU A 97 -14.85 -24.75 -11.89
C LEU A 97 -14.76 -25.69 -10.69
N GLY A 98 -15.84 -26.41 -10.41
CA GLY A 98 -15.83 -27.55 -9.52
C GLY A 98 -15.17 -28.77 -10.17
N ASN A 99 -14.51 -29.60 -9.37
CA ASN A 99 -13.93 -30.89 -9.76
C ASN A 99 -13.03 -30.85 -11.02
N MET A 100 -11.98 -30.02 -11.00
CA MET A 100 -11.04 -29.88 -12.13
C MET A 100 -10.36 -31.19 -12.55
N ARG A 101 -10.19 -32.14 -11.62
CA ARG A 101 -9.56 -33.45 -11.90
C ARG A 101 -10.36 -34.27 -12.92
N ALA A 102 -11.68 -34.20 -12.85
CA ALA A 102 -12.56 -34.88 -13.82
C ALA A 102 -12.54 -34.24 -15.21
N LEU A 103 -11.98 -33.03 -15.35
CA LEU A 103 -11.96 -32.27 -16.60
C LEU A 103 -10.60 -32.33 -17.31
N ILE A 104 -9.63 -33.08 -16.79
CA ILE A 104 -8.31 -33.24 -17.42
C ILE A 104 -8.48 -33.81 -18.84
N GLY A 105 -7.80 -33.19 -19.82
CA GLY A 105 -7.90 -33.55 -21.24
C GLY A 105 -9.12 -33.00 -21.98
N THR A 106 -10.05 -32.33 -21.30
CA THR A 106 -11.24 -31.75 -21.95
C THR A 106 -10.99 -30.35 -22.51
N SER A 107 -11.71 -30.00 -23.58
CA SER A 107 -11.72 -28.64 -24.14
C SER A 107 -12.24 -27.59 -23.14
N ARG A 108 -13.10 -28.00 -22.20
CA ARG A 108 -13.63 -27.14 -21.13
C ARG A 108 -12.53 -26.68 -20.18
N LEU A 109 -11.67 -27.59 -19.72
CA LEU A 109 -10.55 -27.23 -18.86
C LEU A 109 -9.54 -26.34 -19.60
N LYS A 110 -9.25 -26.66 -20.87
CA LYS A 110 -8.38 -25.83 -21.70
C LYS A 110 -8.88 -24.38 -21.79
N LYS A 111 -10.15 -24.17 -22.15
CA LYS A 111 -10.78 -22.84 -22.21
C LYS A 111 -10.76 -22.10 -20.87
N TYR A 112 -10.89 -22.83 -19.76
CA TYR A 112 -10.80 -22.25 -18.42
C TYR A 112 -9.40 -21.74 -18.08
N VAL A 113 -8.38 -22.54 -18.34
CA VAL A 113 -6.98 -22.15 -18.12
C VAL A 113 -6.60 -20.98 -19.05
N GLU A 114 -7.01 -21.03 -20.32
CA GLU A 114 -6.82 -19.91 -21.26
C GLU A 114 -7.48 -18.63 -20.75
N SER A 115 -8.71 -18.72 -20.22
CA SER A 115 -9.37 -17.58 -19.58
C SER A 115 -8.59 -17.05 -18.37
N ASP A 116 -8.02 -17.90 -17.53
CA ASP A 116 -7.21 -17.47 -16.37
C ASP A 116 -5.93 -16.75 -16.80
N VAL A 117 -5.28 -17.22 -17.87
CA VAL A 117 -4.10 -16.55 -18.44
C VAL A 117 -4.47 -15.16 -18.95
N LEU A 118 -5.59 -15.02 -19.67
CA LEU A 118 -6.05 -13.73 -20.19
C LEU A 118 -6.45 -12.76 -19.06
N ILE A 119 -7.17 -13.25 -18.04
CA ILE A 119 -7.52 -12.44 -16.87
C ILE A 119 -6.27 -11.97 -16.14
N THR A 120 -5.33 -12.88 -15.88
CA THR A 120 -4.06 -12.58 -15.20
C THR A 120 -3.27 -11.55 -15.98
N ARG A 121 -3.19 -11.68 -17.31
CA ARG A 121 -2.54 -10.71 -18.18
C ARG A 121 -3.19 -9.33 -18.08
N ALA A 122 -4.51 -9.24 -18.22
CA ALA A 122 -5.22 -7.96 -18.17
C ALA A 122 -5.04 -7.25 -16.81
N LEU A 123 -5.13 -8.01 -15.70
CA LEU A 123 -4.85 -7.47 -14.37
C LEU A 123 -3.38 -7.08 -14.22
N SER A 124 -2.46 -7.84 -14.82
CA SER A 124 -1.03 -7.52 -14.79
C SER A 124 -0.74 -6.20 -15.51
N GLU A 125 -1.36 -5.94 -16.65
CA GLU A 125 -1.20 -4.69 -17.40
C GLU A 125 -1.66 -3.48 -16.56
N PHE A 126 -2.72 -3.65 -15.76
CA PHE A 126 -3.17 -2.61 -14.84
C PHE A 126 -2.17 -2.36 -13.70
N TYR A 127 -1.82 -3.40 -12.94
CA TYR A 127 -0.98 -3.23 -11.75
C TYR A 127 0.49 -2.94 -12.10
N PHE A 128 1.03 -3.58 -13.14
CA PHE A 128 2.45 -3.48 -13.49
C PHE A 128 2.85 -2.07 -13.94
N LYS A 129 1.97 -1.33 -14.62
CA LYS A 129 2.22 0.08 -14.99
C LYS A 129 2.54 0.93 -13.76
N ASN A 130 1.82 0.74 -12.66
CA ASN A 130 2.11 1.41 -11.40
C ASN A 130 3.46 0.98 -10.80
N ILE A 131 3.86 -0.29 -10.95
CA ILE A 131 5.16 -0.80 -10.50
C ILE A 131 6.29 -0.16 -11.29
N ALA A 132 6.18 -0.14 -12.62
CA ALA A 132 7.15 0.47 -13.51
C ALA A 132 7.30 1.97 -13.20
N THR A 133 6.17 2.67 -13.06
CA THR A 133 6.13 4.09 -12.69
C THR A 133 6.85 4.34 -11.36
N PHE A 134 6.57 3.56 -10.32
CA PHE A 134 7.31 3.69 -9.06
C PHE A 134 8.81 3.42 -9.22
N SER A 135 9.17 2.43 -10.03
CA SER A 135 10.56 2.07 -10.30
C SER A 135 11.33 3.23 -10.94
N GLU A 136 10.71 3.91 -11.90
CA GLU A 136 11.24 5.07 -12.59
C GLU A 136 11.34 6.28 -11.67
N MET A 137 10.24 6.63 -10.98
CA MET A 137 10.21 7.73 -10.00
C MET A 137 11.28 7.57 -8.92
N LEU A 138 11.42 6.34 -8.42
CA LEU A 138 12.40 6.01 -7.38
C LEU A 138 13.75 5.62 -7.97
N LYS A 139 13.98 5.62 -9.29
CA LYS A 139 15.25 5.25 -9.91
C LYS A 139 15.84 3.96 -9.30
N VAL A 140 15.04 2.91 -9.22
CA VAL A 140 15.44 1.58 -8.72
C VAL A 140 15.14 0.51 -9.76
N PRO A 141 15.77 -0.67 -9.68
CA PRO A 141 15.43 -1.79 -10.56
C PRO A 141 13.99 -2.27 -10.36
N ILE A 142 13.31 -2.62 -11.45
CA ILE A 142 11.92 -3.09 -11.40
C ILE A 142 11.77 -4.38 -10.59
N SER A 143 12.79 -5.25 -10.61
CA SER A 143 12.85 -6.48 -9.82
C SER A 143 12.82 -6.24 -8.30
N LEU A 144 13.34 -5.09 -7.85
CA LEU A 144 13.24 -4.68 -6.45
C LEU A 144 11.81 -4.22 -6.13
N MET A 145 11.17 -3.51 -7.06
CA MET A 145 9.83 -2.98 -6.90
C MET A 145 8.74 -4.04 -6.92
N THR A 146 8.87 -5.09 -7.72
CA THR A 146 7.94 -6.23 -7.72
C THR A 146 7.98 -7.02 -6.41
N LYS A 147 9.13 -7.00 -5.71
CA LYS A 147 9.35 -7.69 -4.43
C LYS A 147 9.24 -6.77 -3.20
N ARG A 148 8.73 -5.55 -3.37
CA ARG A 148 8.77 -4.53 -2.31
C ARG A 148 7.96 -4.92 -1.07
N THR A 149 8.48 -4.50 0.08
CA THR A 149 7.70 -4.38 1.32
C THR A 149 6.91 -3.06 1.33
N ALA A 150 5.96 -2.93 2.25
CA ALA A 150 5.15 -1.70 2.41
C ALA A 150 6.01 -0.45 2.67
N ASN A 151 7.16 -0.61 3.33
CA ASN A 151 8.01 0.51 3.75
C ASN A 151 9.09 0.89 2.73
N LEU A 152 9.32 0.09 1.68
CA LEU A 152 10.46 0.29 0.78
C LEU A 152 10.41 1.65 0.07
N ILE A 153 9.23 2.04 -0.43
CA ILE A 153 9.02 3.31 -1.14
C ILE A 153 9.39 4.49 -0.23
N GLY A 154 8.83 4.50 0.99
CA GLY A 154 9.15 5.52 2.00
C GLY A 154 10.62 5.51 2.40
N THR A 155 11.25 4.32 2.51
CA THR A 155 12.66 4.18 2.87
C THR A 155 13.57 4.83 1.84
N ILE A 156 13.38 4.53 0.55
CA ILE A 156 14.20 5.10 -0.53
C ILE A 156 14.03 6.61 -0.58
N ARG A 157 12.77 7.09 -0.47
CA ARG A 157 12.48 8.52 -0.56
C ARG A 157 13.06 9.30 0.62
N TYR A 158 12.80 8.86 1.86
CA TYR A 158 13.28 9.54 3.07
C TYR A 158 14.81 9.51 3.12
N ALA A 159 15.43 8.36 2.82
CA ALA A 159 16.88 8.24 2.79
C ALA A 159 17.53 9.25 1.83
N ARG A 160 16.94 9.49 0.66
CA ARG A 160 17.47 10.45 -0.31
C ARG A 160 17.34 11.89 0.14
N ASP A 161 16.18 12.28 0.65
CA ASP A 161 15.95 13.66 1.06
C ASP A 161 16.71 14.01 2.35
N LEU A 162 16.75 13.10 3.33
CA LEU A 162 17.54 13.27 4.55
C LEU A 162 19.06 13.24 4.28
N ARG A 163 19.53 12.43 3.32
CA ARG A 163 20.94 12.45 2.91
C ARG A 163 21.39 13.81 2.38
N LYS A 164 20.54 14.52 1.62
CA LYS A 164 20.85 15.89 1.16
C LYS A 164 21.06 16.86 2.33
N MET A 165 20.38 16.61 3.44
CA MET A 165 20.51 17.36 4.70
C MET A 165 21.61 16.83 5.61
N LYS A 166 22.38 15.82 5.18
CA LYS A 166 23.40 15.13 6.00
C LYS A 166 22.83 14.48 7.27
N ILE A 167 21.55 14.09 7.25
CA ILE A 167 20.90 13.38 8.35
C ILE A 167 20.94 11.87 8.07
N ILE A 168 21.37 11.11 9.08
CA ILE A 168 21.35 9.65 9.09
C ILE A 168 20.37 9.15 10.15
N SER A 169 19.76 7.99 9.90
CA SER A 169 18.91 7.34 10.90
C SER A 169 19.77 6.62 11.93
N ASP A 170 19.49 6.88 13.21
CA ASP A 170 20.13 6.27 14.37
C ASP A 170 19.48 4.93 14.74
N ALA A 171 18.15 4.84 14.70
CA ALA A 171 17.40 3.65 15.10
C ALA A 171 15.98 3.59 14.50
N PRO A 172 15.40 2.38 14.35
CA PRO A 172 13.97 2.23 14.05
C PRO A 172 13.09 2.71 15.22
N ASN A 173 11.84 3.07 14.92
CA ASN A 173 10.88 3.57 15.91
C ASN A 173 10.70 2.66 17.14
N PHE A 174 10.72 1.33 16.97
CA PHE A 174 10.55 0.42 18.12
C PHE A 174 11.68 0.53 19.15
N LYS A 175 12.88 0.94 18.74
CA LYS A 175 13.99 1.21 19.65
C LYS A 175 13.91 2.60 20.29
N ARG A 176 13.38 3.58 19.55
CA ARG A 176 13.22 4.96 20.04
C ARG A 176 12.04 5.11 20.99
N PHE A 177 11.02 4.27 20.84
CA PHE A 177 9.77 4.32 21.60
C PHE A 177 9.40 2.94 22.15
N PRO A 178 10.24 2.33 23.02
CA PRO A 178 10.01 0.99 23.54
C PRO A 178 8.69 0.88 24.31
N ASP A 179 8.25 1.92 25.02
CA ASP A 179 6.96 1.90 25.74
C ASP A 179 5.75 1.77 24.79
N VAL A 180 5.88 2.29 23.57
CA VAL A 180 4.80 2.28 22.57
C VAL A 180 4.73 0.94 21.84
N PHE A 181 5.88 0.37 21.48
CA PHE A 181 5.94 -0.86 20.70
C PHE A 181 6.11 -2.12 21.56
N GLY A 182 6.72 -2.03 22.73
CA GLY A 182 7.07 -3.17 23.56
C GLY A 182 8.17 -4.03 22.93
N GLU A 183 8.13 -5.32 23.22
CA GLU A 183 9.14 -6.29 22.80
C GLU A 183 8.81 -6.95 21.47
N ILE A 184 9.84 -7.45 20.78
CA ILE A 184 9.69 -8.21 19.55
C ILE A 184 9.53 -9.69 19.90
N VAL A 185 8.39 -10.28 19.54
CA VAL A 185 8.07 -11.70 19.75
C VAL A 185 7.76 -12.36 18.41
N TYR A 186 8.20 -13.60 18.21
CA TYR A 186 7.89 -14.38 17.01
C TYR A 186 6.49 -14.98 17.09
N ASP A 187 5.62 -14.66 16.12
CA ASP A 187 4.28 -15.24 15.99
C ASP A 187 4.37 -16.48 15.09
N GLU A 188 4.45 -17.68 15.69
CA GLU A 188 4.57 -18.96 14.97
C GLU A 188 3.40 -19.19 14.00
N LYS A 189 2.17 -18.81 14.38
CA LYS A 189 0.98 -18.98 13.52
C LYS A 189 1.07 -18.15 12.26
N ARG A 190 1.68 -16.97 12.36
CA ARG A 190 1.84 -16.04 11.23
C ARG A 190 3.23 -16.06 10.60
N GLN A 191 4.14 -16.87 11.13
CA GLN A 191 5.53 -17.01 10.70
C GLN A 191 6.22 -15.63 10.56
N ARG A 192 6.00 -14.74 11.53
CA ARG A 192 6.53 -13.36 11.49
C ARG A 192 6.71 -12.76 12.87
N ASN A 193 7.65 -11.82 12.99
CA ASN A 193 7.81 -11.02 14.20
C ASN A 193 6.62 -10.06 14.39
N ARG A 194 6.18 -9.91 15.64
CA ARG A 194 5.19 -8.93 16.08
C ARG A 194 5.70 -8.18 17.32
N PHE A 195 4.98 -7.13 17.66
CA PHE A 195 5.21 -6.31 18.85
C PHE A 195 4.25 -6.74 19.96
N GLU A 196 4.74 -6.89 21.20
CA GLU A 196 3.96 -7.33 22.35
C GLU A 196 4.32 -6.52 23.61
N GLY A 197 3.33 -6.24 24.46
CA GLY A 197 3.52 -5.46 25.70
C GLY A 197 3.55 -3.93 25.53
N GLY A 198 3.61 -3.40 24.30
CA GLY A 198 3.57 -1.95 24.06
C GLY A 198 2.19 -1.32 24.25
N THR A 199 2.14 -0.06 24.68
CA THR A 199 0.86 0.67 24.83
C THR A 199 0.15 0.87 23.49
N GLY A 200 0.91 0.93 22.40
CA GLY A 200 0.47 1.48 21.12
C GLY A 200 0.11 2.97 21.21
N MET A 201 -0.38 3.50 20.10
CA MET A 201 -0.91 4.87 19.99
C MET A 201 -2.34 4.85 19.46
N GLN A 202 -3.08 5.92 19.71
CA GLN A 202 -4.44 6.09 19.21
C GLN A 202 -4.42 6.42 17.72
N GLY A 203 -5.19 5.67 16.93
CA GLY A 203 -5.40 5.93 15.50
C GLY A 203 -6.62 6.83 15.26
N ALA A 204 -7.25 6.66 14.09
CA ALA A 204 -8.41 7.45 13.69
C ALA A 204 -9.58 7.38 14.69
N LEU A 205 -10.28 8.51 14.85
CA LEU A 205 -11.55 8.55 15.56
C LEU A 205 -12.65 7.98 14.67
N VAL A 206 -13.21 6.84 15.07
CA VAL A 206 -14.35 6.21 14.41
C VAL A 206 -15.47 6.09 15.44
N GLY A 207 -16.65 6.58 15.06
CA GLY A 207 -17.85 6.53 15.89
C GLY A 207 -19.05 6.06 15.08
N LEU A 208 -19.87 5.20 15.68
CA LEU A 208 -21.21 4.91 15.19
C LEU A 208 -22.18 5.83 15.92
N TYR A 209 -22.66 6.87 15.24
CA TYR A 209 -23.54 7.88 15.84
C TYR A 209 -25.01 7.48 15.84
N LYS A 210 -25.44 6.65 14.87
CA LYS A 210 -26.80 6.08 14.81
C LYS A 210 -26.73 4.66 14.24
N ALA A 211 -27.24 3.69 14.99
CA ALA A 211 -27.26 2.28 14.59
C ALA A 211 -28.50 1.96 13.74
N GLY A 212 -28.35 1.08 12.76
CA GLY A 212 -29.42 0.68 11.84
C GLY A 212 -30.63 -0.02 12.48
N LYS A 213 -30.51 -0.54 13.72
CA LYS A 213 -31.64 -1.21 14.41
C LYS A 213 -32.74 -0.24 14.87
N SER A 214 -32.45 1.06 14.93
CA SER A 214 -33.42 2.13 15.20
C SER A 214 -33.72 2.95 13.95
N LEU A 215 -33.41 2.39 12.78
CA LEU A 215 -33.64 2.99 11.48
C LEU A 215 -34.46 1.98 10.65
N PRO A 216 -35.42 2.46 9.84
CA PRO A 216 -36.08 1.65 8.83
C PRO A 216 -35.07 0.93 7.90
N LEU A 217 -35.49 -0.10 7.17
CA LEU A 217 -34.69 -0.75 6.12
C LEU A 217 -34.12 0.29 5.14
N PHE A 218 -32.99 0.02 4.45
CA PHE A 218 -32.39 0.98 3.51
C PHE A 218 -33.37 1.45 2.41
N SER A 219 -34.33 0.60 2.04
CA SER A 219 -35.46 0.94 1.17
C SER A 219 -36.41 1.98 1.76
N GLU A 220 -36.66 1.93 3.07
CA GLU A 220 -37.52 2.83 3.83
C GLU A 220 -36.77 4.12 4.25
N LEU A 221 -35.44 4.06 4.40
CA LEU A 221 -34.58 5.23 4.63
C LEU A 221 -34.48 6.16 3.44
N LYS A 222 -34.66 5.63 2.22
CA LYS A 222 -34.65 6.40 0.98
C LYS A 222 -35.80 7.41 0.92
N GLU A 223 -36.89 7.14 1.63
CA GLU A 223 -38.04 8.05 1.77
C GLU A 223 -37.88 9.05 2.93
N GLN A 224 -37.02 8.77 3.93
CA GLN A 224 -36.81 9.65 5.09
C GLN A 224 -35.61 10.59 4.95
N PHE A 225 -34.67 10.27 4.08
CA PHE A 225 -33.48 11.07 3.81
C PHE A 225 -33.47 11.44 2.33
N ASP A 226 -34.14 12.54 1.99
CA ASP A 226 -34.17 13.09 0.62
C ASP A 226 -32.75 13.31 0.06
N ASN A 227 -31.77 13.57 0.94
CA ASN A 227 -30.38 13.79 0.56
C ASN A 227 -29.39 13.20 1.58
N ILE A 228 -28.60 12.22 1.15
CA ILE A 228 -27.44 11.71 1.90
C ILE A 228 -26.19 12.42 1.40
N TRP A 229 -25.58 13.24 2.26
CA TRP A 229 -24.35 13.96 1.94
C TRP A 229 -23.13 13.22 2.48
N LYS A 230 -22.14 12.97 1.60
CA LYS A 230 -20.83 12.46 1.99
C LYS A 230 -19.80 13.58 1.91
N LEU A 231 -19.31 14.00 3.06
CA LEU A 231 -18.20 14.95 3.18
C LEU A 231 -16.90 14.19 3.47
N ASP A 232 -15.82 14.52 2.77
CA ASP A 232 -14.51 13.87 2.92
C ASP A 232 -13.38 14.90 2.76
N PHE A 233 -12.28 14.68 3.46
CA PHE A 233 -11.10 15.53 3.39
C PHE A 233 -10.15 15.02 2.30
N ALA A 234 -9.95 15.83 1.26
CA ALA A 234 -9.05 15.49 0.17
C ALA A 234 -7.58 15.43 0.63
N GLY A 235 -7.09 14.23 0.92
CA GLY A 235 -5.71 14.04 1.39
C GLY A 235 -5.51 14.62 2.79
N MET A 236 -6.35 14.20 3.75
CA MET A 236 -6.35 14.68 5.14
C MET A 236 -4.96 14.71 5.77
N TYR A 237 -4.30 13.56 5.92
CA TYR A 237 -3.00 13.49 6.61
C TYR A 237 -1.89 14.26 5.90
N PRO A 238 -1.68 14.13 4.58
CA PRO A 238 -0.68 14.94 3.88
C PRO A 238 -0.94 16.45 4.00
N SER A 239 -2.19 16.87 4.10
CA SER A 239 -2.53 18.27 4.28
C SER A 239 -2.21 18.75 5.70
N ILE A 240 -2.51 17.96 6.73
CA ILE A 240 -2.11 18.24 8.13
C ILE A 240 -0.59 18.36 8.23
N GLN A 241 0.15 17.39 7.67
CA GLN A 241 1.61 17.38 7.68
C GLN A 241 2.22 18.64 7.04
N ARG A 242 1.65 19.13 5.94
CA ARG A 242 2.09 20.39 5.31
C ARG A 242 1.71 21.60 6.14
N THR A 243 0.46 21.71 6.59
CA THR A 243 -0.06 22.86 7.34
C THR A 243 0.70 23.10 8.63
N PHE A 244 1.02 22.03 9.37
CA PHE A 244 1.74 22.11 10.64
C PHE A 244 3.25 21.87 10.50
N LYS A 245 3.78 21.82 9.28
CA LYS A 245 5.21 21.58 8.99
C LYS A 245 5.79 20.34 9.70
N LEU A 246 5.01 19.27 9.79
CA LEU A 246 5.38 18.05 10.51
C LEU A 246 6.46 17.27 9.74
N SER A 247 7.58 16.99 10.40
CA SER A 247 8.69 16.22 9.83
C SER A 247 9.48 15.50 10.92
N PRO A 248 10.05 14.31 10.67
CA PRO A 248 10.80 13.54 11.67
C PRO A 248 11.93 14.29 12.39
N GLU A 249 12.55 15.26 11.72
CA GLU A 249 13.65 16.08 12.22
C GLU A 249 13.18 17.35 12.93
N THR A 250 11.94 17.81 12.70
CA THR A 250 11.40 19.05 13.32
C THR A 250 10.32 18.79 14.37
N THR A 251 9.79 17.57 14.45
CA THR A 251 8.67 17.20 15.33
C THR A 251 9.10 16.16 16.37
N LYS A 252 8.96 16.47 17.66
CA LYS A 252 9.39 15.60 18.77
C LYS A 252 8.38 15.55 19.91
N ILE A 253 8.18 14.37 20.48
CA ILE A 253 7.51 14.24 21.79
C ILE A 253 8.46 14.78 22.85
N ILE A 254 8.02 15.77 23.61
CA ILE A 254 8.81 16.37 24.70
C ILE A 254 8.28 15.98 26.09
N ALA A 255 7.04 15.53 26.18
CA ALA A 255 6.48 14.98 27.41
C ALA A 255 5.29 14.06 27.11
N VAL A 256 5.10 13.05 27.95
CA VAL A 256 3.88 12.25 28.02
C VAL A 256 3.37 12.35 29.45
N ILE A 257 2.20 12.95 29.62
CA ILE A 257 1.57 13.08 30.93
C ILE A 257 0.61 11.89 31.09
N PRO A 258 0.71 11.12 32.19
CA PRO A 258 -0.17 9.99 32.45
C PRO A 258 -1.66 10.36 32.37
N LYS A 259 -2.48 9.34 32.13
CA LYS A 259 -3.94 9.49 32.10
C LYS A 259 -4.43 10.11 33.41
N GLY A 260 -5.33 11.08 33.29
CA GLY A 260 -5.88 11.82 34.43
C GLY A 260 -7.15 12.57 34.04
N LYS A 261 -7.32 13.80 34.53
CA LYS A 261 -8.46 14.66 34.16
C LYS A 261 -8.57 14.81 32.64
N LYS A 262 -9.81 14.92 32.13
CA LYS A 262 -10.10 15.08 30.70
C LYS A 262 -9.34 16.31 30.18
N ARG A 263 -8.42 16.07 29.24
CA ARG A 263 -7.67 17.12 28.54
C ARG A 263 -8.16 17.25 27.12
N ILE A 264 -8.16 18.47 26.62
CA ILE A 264 -8.51 18.81 25.24
C ILE A 264 -7.25 18.99 24.40
N LEU A 265 -7.40 18.92 23.08
CA LEU A 265 -6.36 19.32 22.14
C LEU A 265 -5.94 20.77 22.43
N THR A 266 -4.64 21.04 22.55
CA THR A 266 -4.11 22.39 22.72
C THR A 266 -3.05 22.70 21.67
N TYR A 267 -3.01 23.94 21.20
CA TYR A 267 -2.00 24.43 20.26
C TYR A 267 -1.52 25.80 20.71
N LYS A 268 -0.22 25.96 20.97
CA LYS A 268 0.42 27.23 21.35
C LYS A 268 1.60 27.49 20.43
N LYS A 269 1.60 28.64 19.77
CA LYS A 269 2.67 29.06 18.85
C LYS A 269 3.60 30.05 19.55
N TYR A 270 4.90 29.84 19.38
CA TYR A 270 5.99 30.73 19.78
C TYR A 270 6.75 31.20 18.53
N SER A 271 7.77 32.05 18.68
CA SER A 271 8.60 32.53 17.56
C SER A 271 9.22 31.36 16.78
N ASP A 272 9.87 30.45 17.50
CA ASP A 272 10.76 29.45 16.90
C ASP A 272 10.17 28.03 16.91
N TYR A 273 9.03 27.83 17.57
CA TYR A 273 8.37 26.53 17.67
C TYR A 273 6.88 26.64 18.00
N ALA A 274 6.16 25.54 17.88
CA ALA A 274 4.81 25.35 18.40
C ALA A 274 4.77 24.15 19.36
N LEU A 275 3.85 24.21 20.32
CA LEU A 275 3.51 23.11 21.20
C LEU A 275 2.10 22.61 20.90
N LEU A 276 1.98 21.32 20.67
CA LEU A 276 0.74 20.62 20.42
C LEU A 276 0.51 19.60 21.55
N GLY A 277 -0.56 19.77 22.33
CA GLY A 277 -0.95 18.85 23.38
C GLY A 277 -2.12 17.99 22.94
N ILE A 278 -1.92 16.68 22.82
CA ILE A 278 -2.87 15.74 22.20
C ILE A 278 -3.35 14.71 23.23
N PRO A 279 -4.67 14.59 23.45
CA PRO A 279 -5.23 13.50 24.24
C PRO A 279 -5.18 12.19 23.46
N ASP A 280 -4.49 11.19 24.01
CA ASP A 280 -4.35 9.84 23.48
C ASP A 280 -4.87 8.82 24.50
N ARG A 281 -5.88 8.03 24.12
CA ARG A 281 -6.52 7.04 25.01
C ARG A 281 -5.60 5.90 25.43
N LYS A 282 -4.48 5.68 24.73
CA LYS A 282 -3.48 4.66 25.07
C LYS A 282 -2.33 5.26 25.86
N MET A 283 -1.74 6.36 25.38
CA MET A 283 -0.53 6.98 25.95
C MET A 283 -0.80 8.02 27.06
N GLY A 284 -1.99 8.61 27.15
CA GLY A 284 -2.29 9.72 28.07
C GLY A 284 -2.37 11.05 27.35
N TYR A 285 -1.65 12.07 27.81
CA TYR A 285 -1.60 13.38 27.16
C TYR A 285 -0.20 13.66 26.62
N VAL A 286 -0.05 13.60 25.30
CA VAL A 286 1.23 13.72 24.61
C VAL A 286 1.47 15.19 24.27
N ILE A 287 2.63 15.73 24.67
CA ILE A 287 3.06 17.08 24.32
C ILE A 287 4.14 16.96 23.24
N ILE A 288 3.85 17.56 22.08
CA ILE A 288 4.70 17.53 20.90
C ILE A 288 5.22 18.95 20.65
N LYS A 289 6.55 19.06 20.49
CA LYS A 289 7.21 20.28 20.01
C LYS A 289 7.43 20.17 18.52
N ILE A 290 7.06 21.22 17.80
CA ILE A 290 7.27 21.38 16.36
C ILE A 290 8.14 22.61 16.15
N ILE A 291 9.36 22.44 15.68
CA ILE A 291 10.25 23.56 15.33
C ILE A 291 9.65 24.31 14.13
N ASN A 292 9.66 25.65 14.15
CA ASN A 292 9.07 26.50 13.10
C ASN A 292 9.97 26.62 11.84
N GLU A 293 10.83 25.64 11.61
CA GLU A 293 11.58 25.46 10.38
C GLU A 293 10.85 24.46 9.50
N GLU A 294 10.93 24.65 8.18
CA GLU A 294 10.33 23.69 7.27
C GLU A 294 11.21 22.43 7.21
N GLY A 295 10.65 21.28 7.57
CA GLY A 295 11.31 19.99 7.39
C GLY A 295 11.28 19.49 5.95
N PHE A 296 11.95 18.37 5.66
CA PHE A 296 11.93 17.77 4.33
C PHE A 296 10.56 17.21 3.95
N LEU A 297 9.81 16.66 4.91
CA LEU A 297 8.54 16.00 4.65
C LEU A 297 7.47 16.98 4.13
N PRO A 298 7.23 18.15 4.76
CA PRO A 298 6.32 19.17 4.24
C PRO A 298 6.71 19.66 2.83
N ARG A 299 8.00 19.90 2.57
CA ARG A 299 8.49 20.29 1.23
C ARG A 299 8.16 19.22 0.19
N MET A 300 8.57 17.98 0.47
CA MET A 300 8.34 16.84 -0.42
C MET A 300 6.84 16.64 -0.72
N LEU A 301 5.99 16.71 0.31
CA LEU A 301 4.54 16.58 0.14
C LEU A 301 3.95 17.71 -0.70
N THR A 302 4.49 18.92 -0.56
CA THR A 302 4.09 20.12 -1.31
C THR A 302 4.45 19.99 -2.79
N GLU A 303 5.69 19.60 -3.09
CA GLU A 303 6.15 19.30 -4.45
C GLU A 303 5.24 18.25 -5.12
N MET A 304 5.04 17.10 -4.45
CA MET A 304 4.17 16.02 -4.93
C MET A 304 2.73 16.49 -5.14
N HIS A 305 2.23 17.37 -4.28
CA HIS A 305 0.87 17.89 -4.41
C HIS A 305 0.71 18.73 -5.67
N TYR A 306 1.62 19.67 -5.91
CA TYR A 306 1.59 20.52 -7.09
C TYR A 306 1.83 19.73 -8.38
N GLU A 307 2.77 18.78 -8.37
CA GLU A 307 3.00 17.86 -9.48
C GLU A 307 1.72 17.09 -9.85
N ARG A 308 1.06 16.52 -8.83
CA ARG A 308 -0.20 15.80 -9.04
C ARG A 308 -1.34 16.70 -9.55
N LEU A 309 -1.40 17.96 -9.12
CA LEU A 309 -2.38 18.91 -9.65
C LEU A 309 -2.13 19.22 -11.12
N LYS A 310 -0.87 19.37 -11.54
CA LYS A 310 -0.49 19.55 -12.95
C LYS A 310 -0.92 18.34 -13.80
N ILE A 311 -0.60 17.13 -13.34
CA ILE A 311 -1.01 15.88 -14.01
C ILE A 311 -2.54 15.78 -14.12
N LYS A 312 -3.27 16.10 -13.04
CA LYS A 312 -4.74 16.11 -13.07
C LYS A 312 -5.31 17.14 -14.05
N LYS A 313 -4.64 18.27 -14.27
CA LYS A 313 -5.04 19.24 -15.28
C LYS A 313 -4.86 18.66 -16.69
N GLN A 314 -3.74 18.00 -16.95
CA GLN A 314 -3.47 17.33 -18.24
C GLN A 314 -4.46 16.18 -18.52
N LEU A 315 -4.80 15.36 -17.51
CA LEU A 315 -5.80 14.30 -17.66
C LEU A 315 -7.21 14.78 -18.00
N LYS A 316 -7.53 16.04 -17.65
CA LYS A 316 -8.79 16.70 -18.03
C LYS A 316 -8.75 17.32 -19.42
N ASP A 317 -7.57 17.48 -20.01
CA ASP A 317 -7.42 18.03 -21.35
C ASP A 317 -7.86 16.97 -22.38
N PRO A 318 -8.86 17.25 -23.23
CA PRO A 318 -9.30 16.33 -24.27
C PRO A 318 -8.23 16.08 -25.35
N LYS A 319 -7.20 16.92 -25.45
CA LYS A 319 -6.09 16.76 -26.42
C LYS A 319 -5.04 15.74 -25.99
N THR A 320 -5.08 15.27 -24.74
CA THR A 320 -4.12 14.29 -24.24
C THR A 320 -4.34 12.94 -24.92
N LEU A 321 -3.30 12.45 -25.60
CA LEU A 321 -3.31 11.16 -26.32
C LEU A 321 -3.55 10.00 -25.35
N GLU A 322 -4.21 8.94 -25.80
CA GLU A 322 -4.61 7.83 -24.91
C GLU A 322 -3.40 7.18 -24.19
N HIS A 323 -2.29 6.95 -24.91
CA HIS A 323 -1.08 6.39 -24.29
C HIS A 323 -0.48 7.31 -23.22
N ASP A 324 -0.56 8.63 -23.42
CA ASP A 324 -0.14 9.61 -22.41
C ASP A 324 -1.09 9.61 -21.21
N ARG A 325 -2.40 9.46 -21.45
CA ARG A 325 -3.40 9.36 -20.36
C ARG A 325 -3.08 8.20 -19.44
N GLU A 326 -2.79 7.01 -19.96
CA GLU A 326 -2.48 5.84 -19.13
C GLU A 326 -1.22 6.05 -18.27
N ALA A 327 -0.17 6.65 -18.84
CA ALA A 327 1.06 6.97 -18.12
C ALA A 327 0.80 8.02 -17.03
N LEU A 328 0.05 9.09 -17.36
CA LEU A 328 -0.33 10.15 -16.42
C LEU A 328 -1.25 9.65 -15.30
N GLU A 329 -2.15 8.71 -15.58
CA GLU A 329 -2.99 8.07 -14.58
C GLU A 329 -2.15 7.28 -13.58
N SER A 330 -1.21 6.48 -14.08
CA SER A 330 -0.27 5.71 -13.25
C SER A 330 0.60 6.64 -12.40
N LEU A 331 1.10 7.74 -12.97
CA LEU A 331 1.88 8.75 -12.25
C LEU A 331 1.05 9.47 -11.18
N SER A 332 -0.17 9.88 -11.51
CA SER A 332 -1.11 10.50 -10.57
C SER A 332 -1.47 9.59 -9.41
N TRP A 333 -1.63 8.29 -9.68
CA TRP A 333 -1.93 7.27 -8.68
C TRP A 333 -0.72 7.00 -7.78
N THR A 334 0.46 6.79 -8.36
CA THR A 334 1.69 6.55 -7.59
C THR A 334 2.04 7.73 -6.69
N ILE A 335 1.92 8.97 -7.17
CA ILE A 335 2.09 10.18 -6.33
C ILE A 335 1.07 10.18 -5.18
N LYS A 336 -0.21 9.90 -5.45
CA LYS A 336 -1.24 9.81 -4.39
C LYS A 336 -0.86 8.80 -3.30
N VAL A 337 -0.38 7.63 -3.71
CA VAL A 337 0.04 6.57 -2.79
C VAL A 337 1.26 7.01 -1.96
N GLN A 338 2.25 7.66 -2.58
CA GLN A 338 3.40 8.23 -1.86
C GLN A 338 2.97 9.29 -0.85
N GLN A 339 2.05 10.19 -1.22
CA GLN A 339 1.54 11.20 -0.29
C GLN A 339 0.90 10.54 0.94
N ASN A 340 0.00 9.59 0.72
CA ASN A 340 -0.78 8.97 1.80
C ASN A 340 0.05 8.05 2.71
N MET A 341 1.09 7.38 2.19
CA MET A 341 1.86 6.43 3.01
C MET A 341 2.66 7.11 4.13
N ASN A 342 2.98 8.40 4.00
CA ASN A 342 3.81 9.13 4.96
C ASN A 342 3.27 9.07 6.38
N TYR A 343 1.96 9.19 6.56
CA TYR A 343 1.32 9.03 7.87
C TYR A 343 1.62 7.66 8.50
N GLY A 344 1.44 6.59 7.73
CA GLY A 344 1.59 5.22 8.22
C GLY A 344 3.04 4.80 8.45
N ILE A 345 3.98 5.21 7.57
CA ILE A 345 5.40 4.84 7.73
C ILE A 345 6.03 5.54 8.92
N ASN A 346 5.66 6.79 9.23
CA ASN A 346 6.15 7.50 10.42
C ASN A 346 5.76 6.79 11.73
N GLY A 347 4.63 6.09 11.73
CA GLY A 347 4.13 5.32 12.86
C GLY A 347 4.57 3.85 12.87
N SER A 348 5.30 3.40 11.85
CA SER A 348 5.71 2.00 11.73
C SER A 348 6.91 1.69 12.61
N GLY A 349 6.80 0.66 13.46
CA GLY A 349 7.86 0.30 14.42
C GLY A 349 9.21 0.02 13.77
N TYR A 350 9.24 -0.69 12.64
CA TYR A 350 10.47 -1.04 11.93
C TYR A 350 11.01 0.07 11.03
N PHE A 351 10.30 1.18 10.86
CA PHE A 351 10.75 2.25 9.98
C PHE A 351 11.84 3.08 10.65
N ARG A 352 12.94 3.30 9.91
CA ARG A 352 14.17 3.91 10.41
C ARG A 352 14.14 5.44 10.40
N TYR A 353 13.56 6.02 9.36
CA TYR A 353 13.61 7.47 9.12
C TYR A 353 12.39 8.24 9.65
N GLY A 354 11.36 7.53 10.12
CA GLY A 354 10.14 8.18 10.62
C GLY A 354 10.24 8.59 12.06
N ASP A 355 9.23 9.26 12.60
CA ASP A 355 9.12 9.54 14.02
C ASP A 355 7.64 9.46 14.42
N ILE A 356 7.31 8.74 15.50
CA ILE A 356 5.91 8.58 15.91
C ILE A 356 5.28 9.91 16.31
N ALA A 357 6.08 10.92 16.68
CA ALA A 357 5.61 12.27 16.93
C ALA A 357 4.87 12.86 15.71
N VAL A 358 5.33 12.55 14.49
CA VAL A 358 4.70 13.00 13.23
C VAL A 358 3.37 12.28 12.97
N THR A 359 3.19 11.07 13.50
CA THR A 359 1.95 10.30 13.33
C THR A 359 0.90 10.64 14.39
N ILE A 360 1.34 11.02 15.60
CA ILE A 360 0.46 11.42 16.70
C ILE A 360 -0.02 12.87 16.49
N ALA A 361 0.84 13.75 15.99
CA ALA A 361 0.50 15.12 15.55
C ALA A 361 -0.37 15.12 14.30
#